data_AF-A0A098F0U0-F1
#
_entry.id   AF-A0A098F0U0-F1
#
_cell.length_a   1.000
_cell.length_b   1.000
_cell.length_c   1.000
_cell.angle_alpha   90.00
_cell.angle_beta   90.00
_cell.angle_gamma   90.00
#
_symmetry.space_group_name_H-M   'P 1'
#
loop_
_entity.id
_entity.type
_entity.pdbx_description
1 polymer ?
#
loop_
_entity_poly.entity_id
_entity_poly.type
_entity_poly.pdbx_seq_one_letter_code
_entity_poly.pdbx_strand_id
1 'polypeptide(L)'
;MRERNEKLGDMSVAEYIDTLIKEKLEETLQEKQLQTLKKKELETYLESLGKTNDYPYKKAASPFKTTYLFNYDRQKFQVEIFYRYTNFYTRHHVSCIAEESGNN
;
A
#
# COMPACT_ATOMS: atom_id res chain seq x y z
N MET A 1 9.45 13.15 -22.48
CA MET A 1 9.17 12.26 -21.32
C MET A 1 9.07 13.10 -20.04
N ARG A 2 7.98 13.85 -19.85
CA ARG A 2 7.78 14.76 -18.70
C ARG A 2 6.30 14.86 -18.28
N GLU A 3 5.57 13.75 -18.27
CA GLU A 3 4.10 13.77 -18.02
C GLU A 3 3.67 12.87 -16.84
N ARG A 4 4.53 12.65 -15.85
CA ARG A 4 4.15 11.94 -14.61
C ARG A 4 4.17 12.80 -13.34
N ASN A 5 4.60 14.06 -13.44
CA ASN A 5 4.79 14.92 -12.26
C ASN A 5 3.59 15.83 -11.92
N GLU A 6 2.49 15.78 -12.67
CA GLU A 6 1.34 16.70 -12.48
C GLU A 6 0.05 16.02 -11.98
N LYS A 7 0.09 14.73 -11.61
CA LYS A 7 -1.07 14.01 -11.03
C LYS A 7 -1.03 13.85 -9.50
N LEU A 8 -0.17 14.61 -8.83
CA LEU A 8 -0.15 14.72 -7.35
C LEU A 8 -0.86 16.00 -6.87
N GLY A 9 -1.79 16.54 -7.66
CA GLY A 9 -2.48 17.79 -7.34
C GLY A 9 -3.54 17.68 -6.24
N ASP A 10 -4.17 16.51 -6.08
CA ASP A 10 -5.24 16.31 -5.07
C ASP A 10 -5.45 14.82 -4.70
N MET A 11 -4.61 13.91 -5.20
CA MET A 11 -4.77 12.47 -4.93
C MET A 11 -4.31 12.15 -3.51
N SER A 12 -5.21 11.59 -2.69
CA SER A 12 -4.86 11.20 -1.33
C SER A 12 -3.76 10.13 -1.34
N VAL A 13 -2.87 10.12 -0.34
CA VAL A 13 -1.84 9.07 -0.17
C VAL A 13 -2.48 7.67 -0.22
N ALA A 14 -3.70 7.54 0.28
CA ALA A 14 -4.51 6.33 0.18
C ALA A 14 -4.77 5.89 -1.27
N GLU A 15 -5.24 6.80 -2.13
CA GLU A 15 -5.53 6.53 -3.55
C GLU A 15 -4.26 6.26 -4.34
N TYR A 16 -3.17 6.94 -3.98
CA TYR A 16 -1.86 6.69 -4.55
C TYR A 16 -1.40 5.26 -4.25
N ILE A 17 -1.48 4.82 -2.99
CA ILE A 17 -1.10 3.44 -2.61
C ILE A 17 -2.02 2.40 -3.26
N ASP A 18 -3.34 2.64 -3.30
CA ASP A 18 -4.30 1.77 -3.98
C ASP A 18 -3.94 1.60 -5.48
N THR A 19 -3.65 2.71 -6.15
CA THR A 19 -3.22 2.71 -7.56
C THR A 19 -1.93 1.91 -7.75
N LEU A 20 -0.91 2.13 -6.90
CA LEU A 20 0.36 1.42 -6.98
C LEU A 20 0.21 -0.09 -6.76
N ILE A 21 -0.65 -0.51 -5.84
CA ILE A 21 -0.93 -1.95 -5.61
C ILE A 21 -1.61 -2.56 -6.84
N LYS A 22 -2.53 -1.84 -7.47
CA LYS A 22 -3.20 -2.27 -8.71
C LYS A 22 -2.22 -2.35 -9.87
N GLU A 23 -1.40 -1.33 -10.09
CA GLU A 23 -0.36 -1.35 -11.13
C GLU A 23 0.62 -2.51 -10.92
N LYS A 24 1.05 -2.76 -9.67
CA LYS A 24 1.95 -3.88 -9.37
C LYS A 24 1.30 -5.25 -9.61
N LEU A 25 -0.01 -5.35 -9.35
CA LEU A 25 -0.78 -6.54 -9.64
C LEU A 25 -0.86 -6.77 -11.15
N GLU A 26 -1.24 -5.75 -11.92
CA GLU A 26 -1.32 -5.82 -13.39
C GLU A 26 0.03 -6.17 -14.03
N GLU A 27 1.11 -5.55 -13.58
CA GLU A 27 2.49 -5.87 -13.99
C GLU A 27 2.80 -7.35 -13.75
N THR A 28 2.45 -7.87 -12.57
CA THR A 28 2.69 -9.28 -12.22
C THR A 28 1.84 -10.25 -13.06
N LEU A 29 0.59 -9.89 -13.33
CA LEU A 29 -0.32 -10.68 -14.15
C LEU A 29 0.12 -10.72 -15.62
N GLN A 30 0.55 -9.57 -16.18
CA GLN A 30 0.92 -9.44 -17.58
C GLN A 30 2.36 -9.87 -17.87
N GLU A 31 3.35 -9.39 -17.13
CA GLU A 31 4.77 -9.64 -17.44
C GLU A 31 5.20 -11.05 -16.99
N LYS A 32 4.77 -11.50 -15.82
CA LYS A 32 5.20 -12.80 -15.26
C LYS A 32 4.26 -13.95 -15.61
N GLN A 33 3.13 -13.69 -16.29
CA GLN A 33 2.03 -14.65 -16.50
C GLN A 33 1.60 -15.36 -15.20
N LEU A 34 1.81 -14.71 -14.05
CA LEU A 34 1.50 -15.30 -12.77
C LEU A 34 0.04 -15.02 -12.46
N GLN A 35 -0.69 -16.04 -12.00
CA GLN A 35 -2.08 -15.87 -11.59
C GLN A 35 -2.23 -15.13 -10.26
N THR A 36 -1.15 -15.00 -9.46
CA THR A 36 -1.20 -14.43 -8.12
C THR A 36 0.08 -13.71 -7.74
N LEU A 37 -0.04 -12.57 -7.06
CA LEU A 37 1.08 -11.83 -6.49
C LEU A 37 1.52 -12.45 -5.16
N LYS A 38 2.83 -12.62 -4.94
CA LYS A 38 3.36 -13.18 -3.69
C LYS A 38 3.40 -12.13 -2.58
N LYS A 39 3.12 -12.56 -1.36
CA LYS A 39 3.21 -11.75 -0.13
C LYS A 39 4.53 -10.97 -0.06
N LYS A 40 5.64 -11.69 -0.19
CA LYS A 40 7.00 -11.11 -0.09
C LYS A 40 7.26 -10.03 -1.15
N GLU A 41 6.80 -10.23 -2.39
CA GLU A 41 6.97 -9.26 -3.47
C GLU A 41 6.21 -7.96 -3.15
N LEU A 42 4.95 -8.09 -2.71
CA LEU A 42 4.10 -6.94 -2.38
C LEU A 42 4.61 -6.18 -1.15
N GLU A 43 4.98 -6.89 -0.08
CA GLU A 43 5.54 -6.28 1.12
C GLU A 43 6.85 -5.54 0.81
N THR A 44 7.75 -6.16 0.03
CA THR A 44 9.03 -5.54 -0.38
C THR A 44 8.80 -4.28 -1.22
N TYR A 45 7.80 -4.30 -2.10
CA TYR A 45 7.43 -3.17 -2.93
C TYR A 45 6.91 -1.99 -2.08
N LEU A 46 5.99 -2.25 -1.15
CA LEU A 46 5.46 -1.21 -0.25
C LEU A 46 6.51 -0.66 0.71
N GLU A 47 7.38 -1.52 1.25
CA GLU A 47 8.48 -1.08 2.12
C GLU A 47 9.52 -0.25 1.36
N SER A 48 9.77 -0.57 0.09
CA SER A 48 10.61 0.25 -0.79
C SER A 48 9.97 1.59 -1.08
N LEU A 49 8.67 1.63 -1.39
CA LEU A 49 7.94 2.88 -1.61
C LEU A 49 7.95 3.78 -0.38
N GLY A 50 7.73 3.23 0.81
CA GLY A 50 7.82 3.98 2.06
C GLY A 50 9.20 4.59 2.28
N LYS A 51 10.27 3.87 1.93
CA LYS A 51 11.65 4.39 1.99
C LYS A 51 11.94 5.44 0.93
N THR A 52 11.51 5.22 -0.32
CA THR A 52 11.79 6.13 -1.43
C THR A 52 11.08 7.47 -1.28
N ASN A 53 9.87 7.47 -0.72
CA ASN A 53 9.07 8.66 -0.53
C ASN A 53 9.16 9.25 0.89
N ASP A 54 10.05 8.71 1.73
CA ASP A 54 10.23 9.11 3.14
C ASP A 54 8.92 9.13 3.96
N TYR A 55 8.04 8.15 3.71
CA TYR A 55 6.79 8.00 4.45
C TYR A 55 6.99 7.08 5.65
N PRO A 56 7.01 7.62 6.89
CA PRO A 56 7.13 6.79 8.08
C PRO A 56 5.91 5.86 8.19
N TYR A 57 6.20 4.56 8.31
CA TYR A 57 5.17 3.54 8.45
C TYR A 57 5.40 2.62 9.65
N LYS A 58 4.31 2.14 10.24
CA LYS A 58 4.33 1.01 11.18
C LYS A 58 3.80 -0.22 10.45
N LYS A 59 4.53 -1.34 10.54
CA LYS A 59 4.13 -2.62 9.96
C LYS A 59 3.67 -3.58 11.06
N ALA A 60 2.49 -4.14 10.90
CA ALA A 60 1.98 -5.25 11.69
C ALA A 60 1.70 -6.43 10.77
N ALA A 61 2.57 -7.44 10.82
CA ALA A 61 2.45 -8.64 9.98
C ALA A 61 1.85 -9.81 10.76
N SER A 62 0.91 -10.50 10.13
CA SER A 62 0.30 -11.76 10.58
C SER A 62 0.33 -12.76 9.42
N PRO A 63 0.08 -14.06 9.67
CA PRO A 63 0.09 -15.08 8.62
C PRO A 63 -0.87 -14.74 7.46
N PHE A 64 -2.07 -14.25 7.78
CA PHE A 64 -3.13 -14.00 6.80
C PHE A 64 -3.37 -12.52 6.49
N LYS A 65 -2.69 -11.60 7.19
CA LYS A 65 -2.87 -10.17 7.03
C LYS A 65 -1.58 -9.42 7.32
N THR A 66 -1.21 -8.45 6.50
CA THR A 66 -0.22 -7.42 6.88
C THR A 66 -0.93 -6.08 6.86
N THR A 67 -0.75 -5.31 7.93
CA THR A 67 -1.29 -3.96 8.07
C THR A 67 -0.13 -2.97 8.09
N TYR A 68 -0.18 -1.98 7.21
CA TYR A 68 0.74 -0.85 7.21
C TYR A 68 -0.01 0.39 7.66
N LEU A 69 0.52 1.10 8.64
CA LEU A 69 0.00 2.38 9.11
C LEU A 69 1.01 3.47 8.73
N PHE A 70 0.70 4.21 7.67
CA PHE A 70 1.50 5.33 7.18
C PHE A 70 1.08 6.62 7.89
N ASN A 71 2.04 7.43 8.30
CA ASN A 71 1.78 8.77 8.83
C ASN A 71 2.25 9.81 7.81
N TYR A 72 1.36 10.67 7.36
CA TYR A 72 1.68 11.76 6.42
C TYR A 72 0.92 13.02 6.81
N ASP A 73 1.65 14.11 7.06
CA ASP A 73 1.14 15.48 7.24
C ASP A 73 -0.07 15.65 8.21
N ARG A 74 -0.15 14.84 9.28
CA ARG A 74 -1.26 14.75 10.29
C ARG A 74 -2.44 13.86 9.92
N GLN A 75 -2.31 13.07 8.87
CA GLN A 75 -3.26 12.01 8.53
C GLN A 75 -2.57 10.66 8.69
N LYS A 76 -3.29 9.72 9.30
CA LYS A 76 -2.85 8.33 9.39
C LYS A 76 -3.61 7.53 8.35
N PHE A 77 -2.91 6.69 7.61
CA PHE A 77 -3.52 5.85 6.58
C PHE A 77 -3.20 4.42 6.89
N GLN A 78 -4.22 3.57 6.87
CA GLN A 78 -4.08 2.15 7.08
C GLN A 78 -4.27 1.40 5.77
N VAL A 79 -3.29 0.56 5.45
CA VAL A 79 -3.30 -0.33 4.30
C VAL A 79 -3.28 -1.75 4.83
N GLU A 80 -4.39 -2.46 4.71
CA GLU A 80 -4.52 -3.85 5.08
C GLU A 80 -4.41 -4.73 3.85
N ILE A 81 -3.55 -5.72 3.91
CA ILE A 81 -3.29 -6.65 2.82
C ILE A 81 -3.62 -8.04 3.33
N PHE A 82 -4.52 -8.72 2.63
CA PHE A 82 -4.98 -10.05 3.00
C PHE A 82 -4.33 -11.11 2.10
N TYR A 83 -3.97 -12.23 2.74
CA TYR A 83 -3.29 -13.33 2.08
C TYR A 83 -4.06 -14.64 2.19
N ARG A 84 -3.97 -15.46 1.15
CA ARG A 84 -4.38 -16.86 1.12
C ARG A 84 -3.15 -17.76 1.22
N TYR A 85 -3.31 -18.89 1.91
CA TYR A 85 -2.22 -19.87 2.14
C TYR A 85 -0.94 -19.23 2.71
N THR A 86 -1.08 -18.12 3.45
CA THR A 86 0.02 -17.37 4.08
C THR A 86 1.01 -16.71 3.11
N ASN A 87 0.87 -16.93 1.80
CA ASN A 87 1.90 -16.59 0.80
C ASN A 87 1.39 -15.81 -0.40
N PHE A 88 0.09 -15.82 -0.66
CA PHE A 88 -0.45 -15.23 -1.89
C PHE A 88 -1.39 -14.09 -1.57
N TYR A 89 -1.15 -12.95 -2.19
CA TYR A 89 -2.03 -11.80 -2.14
C TYR A 89 -3.43 -12.18 -2.64
N THR A 90 -4.46 -11.64 -2.00
CA THR A 90 -5.86 -11.84 -2.41
C THR A 90 -6.58 -10.51 -2.60
N ARG A 91 -6.52 -9.64 -1.60
CA ARG A 91 -7.14 -8.31 -1.63
C ARG A 91 -6.39 -7.37 -0.73
N HIS A 92 -6.57 -6.08 -0.94
CA HIS A 92 -6.15 -5.04 -0.02
C HIS A 92 -7.33 -4.14 0.33
N HIS A 93 -7.18 -3.38 1.40
CA HIS A 93 -8.10 -2.37 1.85
C HIS A 93 -7.29 -1.17 2.30
N VAL A 94 -7.62 0.02 1.78
CA VAL A 94 -6.97 1.26 2.16
C VAL A 94 -8.00 2.16 2.82
N SER A 95 -7.65 2.72 3.98
CA SER A 95 -8.52 3.61 4.74
C SER A 95 -7.72 4.77 5.30
N CYS A 96 -8.26 5.98 5.16
CA CYS A 96 -7.78 7.14 5.90
C CYS A 96 -8.37 7.08 7.31
N ILE A 97 -7.51 6.98 8.32
CA ILE A 97 -7.85 7.03 9.73
C ILE A 97 -7.36 8.39 10.23
N ALA A 98 -8.16 9.44 10.03
CA ALA A 98 -7.82 10.78 10.53
C ALA A 98 -7.55 10.75 12.06
N GLU A 99 -6.63 11.60 12.53
CA GLU A 99 -6.18 11.65 13.92
C GLU A 99 -7.28 11.98 14.93
N GLU A 100 -7.18 11.33 16.09
CA GLU A 100 -7.69 11.69 17.42
C GLU A 100 -8.79 12.76 17.47
N SER A 101 -10.04 12.30 17.59
CA SER A 101 -11.00 13.03 18.42
C SER A 101 -10.44 13.05 19.84
N GLY A 102 -9.78 14.14 20.20
CA GLY A 102 -9.42 14.43 21.59
C GLY A 102 -10.68 14.37 22.45
N ASN A 103 -10.75 13.39 23.35
CA ASN A 103 -11.69 13.45 24.45
C ASN A 103 -10.92 13.91 25.68
N ASN A 104 -11.26 15.15 26.04
CA ASN A 104 -10.90 15.94 27.20
C ASN A 104 -10.92 15.17 28.53
#